data_AF-A0A8T7BGK4-F1
#
_entry.id   AF-A0A8T7BGK4-F1
#
_cell.length_a   1.000
_cell.length_b   1.000
_cell.length_c   1.000
_cell.angle_alpha   90.00
_cell.angle_beta   90.00
_cell.angle_gamma   90.00
#
_symmetry.space_group_name_H-M   'P 1'
#
loop_
_entity.id
_entity.type
_entity.pdbx_description
1 polymer ?
#
loop_
_entity_poly.entity_id
_entity_poly.type
_entity_poly.pdbx_seq_one_letter_code
_entity_poly.pdbx_strand_id
1 'polypeptide(L)'
;MKKNFLFLLLTFGYVCISCAQTTEVDRNRALDIYRNIIAFQTAAGHNKVPEMASYLATLLKQAGFNDNDIHILPVNDTAALVVKYQGDNSSRGKPILFLAHMDASTTSI
;
A
#
# COMPACT_ATOMS: atom_id res chain seq x y z
N MET A 1 -37.24 11.90 54.45
CA MET A 1 -37.89 11.99 53.13
C MET A 1 -37.43 13.25 52.41
N LYS A 2 -36.60 13.11 51.36
CA LYS A 2 -36.59 13.84 50.08
C LYS A 2 -35.29 13.49 49.35
N LYS A 3 -35.44 13.09 48.09
CA LYS A 3 -34.59 12.16 47.36
C LYS A 3 -33.44 12.88 46.64
N ASN A 4 -32.24 12.31 46.71
CA ASN A 4 -31.09 12.64 45.89
C ASN A 4 -31.40 12.27 44.43
N PHE A 5 -31.37 13.25 43.52
CA PHE A 5 -31.51 13.00 42.09
C PHE A 5 -30.20 13.35 41.39
N LEU A 6 -29.26 12.41 41.51
CA LEU A 6 -28.05 12.30 40.71
C LEU A 6 -28.47 11.78 39.32
N PHE A 7 -28.65 12.66 38.34
CA PHE A 7 -28.88 12.25 36.96
C PHE A 7 -27.54 12.20 36.22
N LEU A 8 -26.90 11.04 36.32
CA LEU A 8 -25.75 10.65 35.51
C LEU A 8 -26.22 10.44 34.07
N LEU A 9 -26.05 11.45 33.21
CA LEU A 9 -26.30 11.32 31.77
C LEU A 9 -25.21 10.44 31.17
N LEU A 10 -25.59 9.18 30.96
CA LEU A 10 -24.79 8.15 30.30
C LEU A 10 -24.57 8.54 28.84
N THR A 11 -23.52 9.27 28.53
CA THR A 11 -23.00 9.41 27.16
C THR A 11 -22.35 8.09 26.78
N PHE A 12 -23.18 7.12 26.40
CA PHE A 12 -22.72 5.86 25.82
C PHE A 12 -22.10 6.20 24.47
N GLY A 13 -20.78 6.36 24.48
CA GLY A 13 -20.00 6.64 23.29
C GLY A 13 -20.28 5.57 22.25
N TYR A 14 -20.77 6.01 21.08
CA TYR A 14 -20.66 5.24 19.86
C TYR A 14 -19.17 5.14 19.52
N VAL A 15 -18.47 4.21 20.17
CA VAL A 15 -17.19 3.72 19.65
C VAL A 15 -17.56 2.87 18.44
N CYS A 16 -17.66 3.52 17.29
CA CYS A 16 -17.64 2.85 16.01
C CYS A 16 -16.24 2.23 15.88
N ILE A 17 -16.13 0.94 16.21
CA ILE A 17 -15.01 0.13 15.76
C ILE A 17 -15.22 -0.01 14.26
N SER A 18 -14.71 0.93 13.47
CA SER A 18 -14.54 0.73 12.04
C SER A 18 -13.45 -0.32 11.86
N CYS A 19 -13.84 -1.59 11.79
CA CYS A 19 -13.00 -2.59 11.15
C CYS A 19 -12.80 -2.12 9.70
N ALA A 20 -11.55 -1.90 9.29
CA ALA A 20 -11.22 -1.61 7.91
C ALA A 20 -11.61 -2.83 7.04
N GLN A 21 -12.81 -2.81 6.48
CA GLN A 21 -13.26 -3.83 5.53
C GLN A 21 -12.91 -3.37 4.12
N THR A 22 -12.23 -4.24 3.36
CA THR A 22 -12.00 -4.03 1.92
C THR A 22 -13.34 -3.88 1.21
N THR A 23 -13.56 -2.73 0.59
CA THR A 23 -14.78 -2.46 -0.17
C THR A 23 -14.74 -3.15 -1.53
N GLU A 24 -15.88 -3.21 -2.22
CA GLU A 24 -15.92 -3.65 -3.61
C GLU A 24 -15.06 -2.77 -4.52
N VAL A 25 -15.05 -1.46 -4.27
CA VAL A 25 -14.20 -0.49 -4.98
C VAL A 25 -12.72 -0.83 -4.80
N ASP A 26 -12.28 -1.11 -3.57
CA ASP A 26 -10.89 -1.50 -3.29
C ASP A 26 -10.52 -2.80 -3.99
N ARG A 27 -11.42 -3.80 -4.00
CA ARG A 27 -11.19 -5.09 -4.67
C ARG A 27 -11.06 -4.92 -6.18
N ASN A 28 -11.96 -4.17 -6.80
CA ASN A 28 -11.92 -3.90 -8.23
C ASN A 28 -10.65 -3.12 -8.60
N ARG A 29 -10.29 -2.12 -7.79
CA ARG A 29 -9.07 -1.35 -7.98
C ARG A 29 -7.83 -2.23 -7.89
N ALA A 30 -7.74 -3.10 -6.88
CA ALA A 30 -6.64 -4.04 -6.74
C ALA A 30 -6.54 -4.97 -7.95
N LEU A 31 -7.68 -5.53 -8.40
CA LEU A 31 -7.73 -6.40 -9.57
C LEU A 31 -7.25 -5.70 -10.84
N ASP A 32 -7.60 -4.43 -11.03
CA ASP A 32 -7.14 -3.65 -12.17
C ASP A 32 -5.65 -3.35 -12.11
N ILE A 33 -5.10 -3.07 -10.91
CA ILE A 33 -3.65 -2.94 -10.73
C ILE A 33 -2.97 -4.27 -11.10
N TYR A 34 -3.48 -5.39 -10.60
CA TYR A 34 -2.94 -6.71 -10.90
C TYR A 34 -2.95 -7.01 -12.41
N ARG A 35 -4.07 -6.75 -13.10
CA ARG A 35 -4.17 -6.90 -14.56
C ARG A 35 -3.16 -6.06 -15.32
N ASN A 36 -2.91 -4.83 -14.88
CA ASN A 36 -1.93 -3.96 -15.52
C ASN A 36 -0.50 -4.46 -15.27
N ILE A 37 -0.13 -4.81 -14.02
CA ILE A 37 1.25 -5.22 -13.72
C ILE A 37 1.64 -6.52 -14.42
N ILE A 38 0.72 -7.50 -14.54
CA ILE A 38 1.00 -8.77 -15.25
C ILE A 38 1.12 -8.59 -16.76
N ALA A 39 0.60 -7.49 -17.32
CA ALA A 39 0.69 -7.21 -18.75
C ALA A 39 2.06 -6.64 -19.16
N PHE A 40 2.88 -6.15 -18.21
CA PHE A 40 4.25 -5.78 -18.50
C PHE A 40 5.09 -7.04 -18.73
N GLN A 41 5.77 -7.11 -19.88
CA GLN A 41 6.69 -8.20 -20.18
C GLN A 41 8.00 -8.00 -19.41
N THR A 42 8.00 -8.30 -18.11
CA THR A 42 9.16 -8.09 -17.22
C THR A 42 10.18 -9.23 -17.25
N ALA A 43 10.06 -10.16 -18.21
CA ALA A 43 11.07 -11.17 -18.45
C ALA A 43 12.40 -10.53 -18.87
N ALA A 44 13.50 -11.24 -18.59
CA ALA A 44 14.84 -10.76 -18.90
C ALA A 44 14.98 -10.38 -20.39
N GLY A 45 15.62 -9.23 -20.65
CA GLY A 45 15.86 -8.71 -22.01
C GLY A 45 14.77 -7.79 -22.58
N HIS A 46 13.62 -7.64 -21.90
CA HIS A 46 12.53 -6.77 -22.37
C HIS A 46 12.56 -5.35 -21.79
N ASN A 47 13.37 -5.10 -20.76
CA ASN A 47 13.58 -3.79 -20.14
C ASN A 47 12.27 -3.08 -19.69
N LYS A 48 11.26 -3.86 -19.30
CA LYS A 48 9.95 -3.34 -18.86
C LYS A 48 9.82 -3.12 -17.36
N VAL A 49 10.76 -3.61 -16.55
CA VAL A 49 10.73 -3.40 -15.10
C VAL A 49 10.79 -1.92 -14.71
N PRO A 50 11.63 -1.05 -15.31
CA PRO A 50 11.61 0.38 -14.99
C PRO A 50 10.27 1.05 -15.31
N GLU A 51 9.60 0.63 -16.39
CA GLU A 51 8.29 1.13 -16.79
C GLU A 51 7.21 0.74 -15.77
N MET A 52 7.20 -0.53 -15.35
CA MET A 52 6.30 -1.02 -14.30
C MET A 52 6.57 -0.34 -12.94
N ALA A 53 7.83 -0.12 -12.57
CA ALA A 53 8.20 0.60 -11.36
C ALA A 53 7.68 2.04 -11.37
N SER A 54 7.78 2.73 -12.50
CA SER A 54 7.23 4.08 -12.69
C SER A 54 5.70 4.12 -12.61
N TYR A 55 5.02 3.11 -13.16
CA TYR A 55 3.57 2.94 -13.02
C TYR A 55 3.17 2.80 -11.54
N LEU A 56 3.79 1.88 -10.81
CA LEU A 56 3.51 1.65 -9.40
C LEU A 56 3.83 2.88 -8.53
N ALA A 57 4.95 3.55 -8.78
CA ALA A 57 5.31 4.79 -8.10
C ALA A 57 4.22 5.86 -8.28
N THR A 58 3.70 6.01 -9.51
CA THR A 58 2.61 6.95 -9.80
C THR A 58 1.35 6.63 -9.00
N LEU A 59 0.98 5.36 -8.90
CA LEU A 59 -0.20 4.94 -8.12
C LEU A 59 -0.03 5.21 -6.62
N LEU A 60 1.16 4.96 -6.08
CA LEU A 60 1.45 5.19 -4.67
C LEU A 60 1.43 6.69 -4.33
N LYS A 61 1.97 7.53 -5.21
CA LYS A 61 1.85 9.00 -5.08
C LYS A 61 0.39 9.44 -5.06
N GLN A 62 -0.43 8.93 -5.97
CA GLN A 62 -1.88 9.22 -6.01
C GLN A 62 -2.60 8.73 -4.75
N ALA A 63 -2.12 7.65 -4.13
CA ALA A 63 -2.64 7.13 -2.87
C ALA A 63 -2.17 7.92 -1.63
N GLY A 64 -1.33 8.95 -1.81
CA GLY A 64 -0.90 9.86 -0.74
C GLY A 64 0.46 9.55 -0.12
N PHE A 65 1.26 8.66 -0.72
CA PHE A 65 2.66 8.48 -0.31
C PHE A 65 3.48 9.74 -0.63
N ASN A 66 4.43 10.08 0.24
CA ASN A 66 5.34 11.20 0.03
C ASN A 66 6.32 10.86 -1.09
N ASP A 67 6.58 11.81 -1.98
CA ASP A 67 7.57 11.68 -3.05
C ASP A 67 8.97 11.33 -2.55
N ASN A 68 9.35 11.85 -1.37
CA ASN A 68 10.65 11.56 -0.76
C ASN A 68 10.75 10.14 -0.20
N ASP A 69 9.64 9.41 -0.10
CA ASP A 69 9.59 8.05 0.42
C ASP A 69 9.46 7.00 -0.70
N ILE A 70 9.49 7.42 -1.97
CA ILE A 70 9.44 6.54 -3.15
C ILE A 70 10.73 6.69 -3.95
N HIS A 71 11.46 5.59 -4.08
CA HIS A 71 12.73 5.56 -4.80
C HIS A 71 12.73 4.47 -5.87
N ILE A 72 13.03 4.86 -7.10
CA ILE A 72 13.33 3.94 -8.20
C ILE A 72 14.84 3.92 -8.36
N LEU A 73 15.48 2.78 -8.06
CA LEU A 73 16.91 2.61 -8.10
C LEU A 73 17.27 1.80 -9.36
N PRO A 74 18.05 2.36 -10.31
CA PRO A 74 18.52 1.61 -11.47
C PRO A 74 19.41 0.44 -11.06
N VAL A 75 19.20 -0.73 -11.66
CA VAL A 75 20.03 -1.93 -11.47
C VAL A 75 20.28 -2.55 -12.85
N ASN A 76 21.44 -2.29 -13.45
CA ASN A 76 21.71 -2.65 -14.85
C ASN A 76 20.58 -2.14 -15.78
N ASP A 77 19.98 -3.03 -16.57
CA ASP A 77 18.84 -2.73 -17.46
C ASP A 77 17.47 -2.84 -16.78
N THR A 78 17.43 -3.04 -15.46
CA THR A 78 16.22 -3.14 -14.64
C THR A 78 16.20 -2.08 -13.54
N ALA A 79 15.22 -2.14 -12.64
CA ALA A 79 15.08 -1.21 -11.53
C ALA A 79 14.53 -1.90 -10.27
N ALA A 80 14.93 -1.41 -9.10
CA ALA A 80 14.29 -1.72 -7.83
C ALA A 80 13.37 -0.57 -7.41
N LEU A 81 12.20 -0.89 -6.86
CA LEU A 81 11.28 0.08 -6.27
C LEU A 81 11.33 -0.06 -4.75
N VAL A 82 11.78 0.99 -4.06
CA VAL A 82 11.81 1.08 -2.60
C VAL A 82 10.79 2.11 -2.17
N VAL A 83 9.85 1.70 -1.32
CA VAL A 83 8.78 2.57 -0.82
C VAL A 83 8.72 2.46 0.68
N LYS A 84 8.75 3.60 1.38
CA LYS A 84 8.61 3.66 2.83
C LYS A 84 7.23 4.18 3.20
N TYR A 85 6.45 3.37 3.90
CA TYR A 85 5.26 3.87 4.60
C TYR A 85 5.68 4.37 5.98
N GLN A 86 5.60 5.68 6.20
CA GLN A 86 6.09 6.31 7.42
C GLN A 86 5.16 5.99 8.60
N GLY A 87 5.69 5.28 9.60
CA GLY A 87 4.99 5.09 10.87
C GLY A 87 4.95 6.36 11.72
N ASP A 88 4.05 6.39 12.68
CA ASP A 88 3.88 7.47 13.67
C ASP A 88 4.97 7.47 14.78
N ASN A 89 5.93 6.54 14.69
CA ASN A 89 6.99 6.28 15.66
C ASN A 89 6.52 5.84 17.06
N SER A 90 5.23 5.56 17.26
CA SER A 90 4.67 5.19 18.57
C SER A 90 5.23 3.85 19.09
N SER A 91 5.50 2.90 18.20
CA SER A 91 6.03 1.58 18.58
C SER A 91 7.51 1.60 18.95
N ARG A 92 8.26 2.63 18.54
CA ARG A 92 9.75 2.68 18.57
C ARG A 92 10.43 1.43 17.99
N GLY A 93 9.70 0.64 17.21
CA GLY A 93 10.17 -0.62 16.64
C GLY A 93 11.08 -0.38 15.45
N LYS A 94 11.83 -1.42 15.08
CA LYS A 94 12.54 -1.43 13.80
C LYS A 94 11.53 -1.50 12.65
N PRO A 95 11.82 -0.91 11.48
CA PRO A 95 10.97 -1.04 10.30
C PRO A 95 10.73 -2.50 9.92
N ILE A 96 9.54 -2.79 9.38
CA ILE A 96 9.19 -4.07 8.78
C ILE A 96 9.43 -3.98 7.27
N LEU A 97 10.17 -4.94 6.71
CA LEU A 97 10.43 -5.00 5.28
C LEU A 97 9.49 -6.01 4.61
N PHE A 98 8.71 -5.55 3.65
CA PHE A 98 8.05 -6.40 2.66
C PHE A 98 8.90 -6.44 1.40
N LEU A 99 9.27 -7.63 0.95
CA LEU A 99 10.14 -7.84 -0.21
C LEU A 99 9.45 -8.72 -1.25
N ALA A 100 9.52 -8.31 -2.50
CA ALA A 100 9.08 -9.05 -3.67
C ALA A 100 10.00 -8.72 -4.85
N HIS A 101 9.92 -9.51 -5.92
CA HIS A 101 10.63 -9.24 -7.17
C HIS A 101 9.63 -8.85 -8.27
N MET A 102 10.09 -8.03 -9.21
CA MET A 102 9.27 -7.46 -10.30
C MET A 102 9.47 -8.17 -11.64
N ASP A 103 10.62 -8.80 -11.83
CA ASP A 103 10.97 -9.60 -12.99
C ASP A 103 10.27 -10.95 -12.95
N ALA A 104 9.76 -11.39 -14.10
CA ALA A 104 9.21 -12.72 -14.27
C ALA A 104 10.23 -13.61 -15.02
N SER A 105 10.17 -14.92 -14.80
CA SER A 105 10.88 -15.85 -15.67
C SER A 105 10.14 -16.01 -16.99
N THR A 106 10.88 -16.19 -18.09
CA THR A 106 10.28 -16.49 -19.39
C THR A 106 9.55 -17.82 -19.33
N THR A 107 8.23 -17.82 -19.52
CA THR A 107 7.47 -19.03 -19.80
C THR A 107 7.41 -19.20 -21.31
N SER A 108 7.97 -20.29 -21.83
CA SER A 108 7.67 -20.74 -23.19
C SER A 108 6.20 -21.13 -23.24
N ILE A 109 5.36 -20.23 -23.73
CA ILE A 109 3.96 -20.52 -24.10
C ILE A 109 3.88 -20.97 -25.55
#